data_AF-A0A0C2W451-F1
#
_entry.id   AF-A0A0C2W451-F1
#
_cell.length_a   1.000
_cell.length_b   1.000
_cell.length_c   1.000
_cell.angle_alpha   90.00
_cell.angle_beta   90.00
_cell.angle_gamma   90.00
#
_symmetry.space_group_name_H-M   'P 1'
#
loop_
_entity.id
_entity.type
_entity.pdbx_description
1 polymer ?
#
loop_
_entity_poly.entity_id
_entity_poly.type
_entity_poly.pdbx_seq_one_letter_code
_entity_poly.pdbx_strand_id
1 'polypeptide(L)'
;LNWTERKATRAAQKIPDNWEDLCQKALLRMAHIIKEHDIPDALFINADQTQVVYAPGDKLTYAPCGMKQVTLVGGDEKRAFTVLVAVASNGSLLPFQAIYEGKTQRSCPSSKAPGYNELIKLGVRLEFSGTSTYWSNQKTMEAWVDNILVPYLEAQKLALGRPPSQKSLLLWDIWSVHRSQEMRSWLAKNHPNIILVYVPGGCT
;
A
#
# COMPACT_ATOMS: atom_id res chain seq x y z
N LEU A 1 34.41 21.39 -15.84
CA LEU A 1 33.34 21.43 -14.81
C LEU A 1 33.61 20.25 -13.86
N ASN A 2 34.07 20.50 -12.63
CA ASN A 2 34.49 19.47 -11.66
C ASN A 2 33.37 19.17 -10.64
N TRP A 3 32.52 18.20 -10.93
CA TRP A 3 31.32 17.88 -10.15
C TRP A 3 31.30 16.38 -9.83
N THR A 4 30.84 15.96 -8.64
CA THR A 4 30.81 14.54 -8.24
C THR A 4 29.61 14.20 -7.35
N GLU A 5 28.97 13.04 -7.59
CA GLU A 5 27.81 12.51 -6.84
C GLU A 5 28.21 11.76 -5.55
N ARG A 6 27.29 11.68 -4.56
CA ARG A 6 27.46 10.94 -3.29
C ARG A 6 26.14 10.29 -2.84
N LYS A 7 26.20 9.08 -2.23
CA LYS A 7 25.04 8.26 -1.79
C LYS A 7 25.09 7.97 -0.28
N ALA A 8 23.94 7.97 0.39
CA ALA A 8 23.82 7.66 1.82
C ALA A 8 23.77 6.14 2.09
N THR A 9 24.45 5.67 3.14
CA THR A 9 24.50 4.27 3.59
C THR A 9 24.01 4.16 5.03
N ARG A 10 22.73 3.81 5.23
CA ARG A 10 22.24 3.23 6.49
C ARG A 10 21.70 1.84 6.16
N ALA A 11 22.13 0.84 6.93
CA ALA A 11 21.74 -0.55 6.72
C ALA A 11 20.22 -0.72 6.82
N ALA A 12 19.67 -1.53 5.92
CA ALA A 12 18.27 -1.97 5.95
C ALA A 12 17.98 -2.81 7.21
N GLN A 13 16.69 -2.97 7.50
CA GLN A 13 16.16 -3.78 8.60
C GLN A 13 16.85 -5.16 8.69
N LYS A 14 17.21 -5.58 9.91
CA LYS A 14 17.89 -6.87 10.12
C LYS A 14 16.88 -8.01 9.98
N ILE A 15 17.19 -8.97 9.12
CA ILE A 15 16.44 -10.21 8.96
C ILE A 15 16.50 -10.99 10.29
N PRO A 16 15.37 -11.54 10.80
CA PRO A 16 15.38 -12.37 12.01
C PRO A 16 16.25 -13.62 11.86
N ASP A 17 16.87 -14.09 12.94
CA ASP A 17 17.73 -15.29 12.89
C ASP A 17 16.97 -16.56 12.44
N ASN A 18 15.66 -16.62 12.70
CA ASN A 18 14.79 -17.73 12.33
C ASN A 18 13.87 -17.43 11.12
N TRP A 19 14.27 -16.50 10.24
CA TRP A 19 13.44 -16.07 9.11
C TRP A 19 12.98 -17.22 8.20
N GLU A 20 13.82 -18.24 7.97
CA GLU A 20 13.48 -19.39 7.12
C GLU A 20 12.27 -20.14 7.68
N ASP A 21 12.27 -20.42 8.99
CA ASP A 21 11.16 -21.08 9.69
C ASP A 21 9.90 -20.20 9.70
N LEU A 22 10.04 -18.89 9.88
CA LEU A 22 8.92 -17.95 9.82
C LEU A 22 8.28 -17.93 8.42
N CYS A 23 9.10 -17.84 7.37
CA CYS A 23 8.65 -17.87 5.98
C CYS A 23 8.03 -19.22 5.62
N GLN A 24 8.64 -20.33 6.05
CA GLN A 24 8.10 -21.68 5.81
C GLN A 24 6.74 -21.85 6.48
N LYS A 25 6.58 -21.42 7.74
CA LYS A 25 5.29 -21.47 8.45
C LYS A 25 4.24 -20.59 7.78
N ALA A 26 4.61 -19.38 7.33
CA ALA A 26 3.71 -18.50 6.60
C ALA A 26 3.24 -19.13 5.28
N LEU A 27 4.17 -19.70 4.51
CA LEU A 27 3.89 -20.42 3.27
C LEU A 27 2.94 -21.59 3.50
N LEU A 28 3.22 -22.45 4.48
CA LEU A 28 2.38 -23.60 4.81
C LEU A 28 0.98 -23.18 5.26
N ARG A 29 0.87 -22.10 6.04
CA ARG A 29 -0.43 -21.56 6.47
C ARG A 29 -1.23 -21.04 5.28
N MET A 30 -0.60 -20.29 4.38
CA MET A 30 -1.27 -19.82 3.15
C MET A 30 -1.69 -20.98 2.26
N ALA A 31 -0.80 -21.95 2.02
CA ALA A 31 -1.11 -23.13 1.21
C ALA A 31 -2.28 -23.93 1.79
N HIS A 32 -2.33 -24.10 3.11
CA HIS A 32 -3.45 -24.74 3.79
C HIS A 32 -4.75 -23.97 3.60
N ILE A 33 -4.76 -22.65 3.84
CA ILE A 33 -5.96 -21.80 3.68
C ILE A 33 -6.48 -21.81 2.24
N ILE A 34 -5.58 -21.69 1.26
CA ILE A 34 -5.92 -21.70 -0.17
C ILE A 34 -6.57 -23.04 -0.54
N LYS A 35 -5.99 -24.16 -0.07
CA LYS A 35 -6.52 -25.49 -0.31
C LYS A 35 -7.86 -25.74 0.38
N GLU A 36 -7.99 -25.36 1.66
CA GLU A 36 -9.19 -25.61 2.47
C GLU A 36 -10.42 -24.86 1.96
N HIS A 37 -10.22 -23.69 1.36
CA HIS A 37 -11.30 -22.84 0.89
C HIS A 37 -11.37 -22.70 -0.64
N ASP A 38 -10.62 -23.52 -1.37
CA ASP A 38 -10.53 -23.50 -2.84
C ASP A 38 -10.35 -22.08 -3.41
N ILE A 39 -9.45 -21.29 -2.80
CA ILE A 39 -9.27 -19.88 -3.14
C ILE A 39 -8.61 -19.76 -4.51
N PRO A 40 -9.30 -19.21 -5.54
CA PRO A 40 -8.68 -18.95 -6.84
C PRO A 40 -7.59 -17.88 -6.72
N ASP A 41 -6.63 -17.90 -7.65
CA ASP A 41 -5.54 -16.93 -7.74
C ASP A 41 -6.03 -15.47 -7.83
N ALA A 42 -7.14 -15.21 -8.53
CA ALA A 42 -7.78 -13.90 -8.60
C ALA A 42 -8.35 -13.40 -7.26
N LEU A 43 -8.53 -14.28 -6.26
CA LEU A 43 -9.04 -13.94 -4.92
C LEU A 43 -7.94 -13.95 -3.85
N PHE A 44 -6.68 -14.07 -4.24
CA PHE A 44 -5.52 -13.90 -3.36
C PHE A 44 -4.85 -12.55 -3.68
N ILE A 45 -4.96 -11.60 -2.76
CA ILE A 45 -4.48 -10.22 -2.91
C ILE A 45 -3.29 -9.98 -2.00
N ASN A 46 -2.21 -9.44 -2.56
CA ASN A 46 -1.13 -8.80 -1.81
C ASN A 46 -1.30 -7.29 -1.94
N ALA A 47 -1.19 -6.56 -0.83
CA ALA A 47 -1.25 -5.11 -0.83
C ALA A 47 -0.18 -4.51 0.09
N ASP A 48 0.37 -3.37 -0.34
CA ASP A 48 1.38 -2.64 0.41
C ASP A 48 1.24 -1.12 0.19
N GLN A 49 1.75 -0.33 1.12
CA GLN A 49 1.81 1.13 1.01
C GLN A 49 3.22 1.60 0.68
N THR A 50 3.32 2.48 -0.30
CA THR A 50 4.58 3.14 -0.65
C THR A 50 4.45 4.65 -0.68
N GLN A 51 5.54 5.34 -0.42
CA GLN A 51 5.60 6.79 -0.46
C GLN A 51 5.90 7.25 -1.89
N VAL A 52 5.08 8.17 -2.40
CA VAL A 52 5.38 8.91 -3.63
C VAL A 52 5.81 10.32 -3.27
N VAL A 53 7.07 10.64 -3.55
CA VAL A 53 7.69 11.95 -3.24
C VAL A 53 7.52 12.89 -4.44
N TYR A 54 7.09 14.13 -4.21
CA TYR A 54 6.91 15.12 -5.28
C TYR A 54 8.24 15.69 -5.80
N ALA A 55 9.24 15.76 -4.94
CA ALA A 55 10.59 16.19 -5.30
C ALA A 55 11.40 15.01 -5.87
N PRO A 56 12.31 15.26 -6.83
CA PRO A 56 13.23 14.23 -7.30
C PRO A 56 14.04 13.65 -6.13
N GLY A 57 13.95 12.34 -5.96
CA GLY A 57 14.53 11.62 -4.83
C GLY A 57 16.05 11.45 -4.90
N ASP A 58 16.68 11.93 -5.98
CA ASP A 58 18.13 11.89 -6.19
C ASP A 58 18.89 12.79 -5.21
N LYS A 59 18.21 13.81 -4.65
CA LYS A 59 18.82 14.87 -3.84
C LYS A 59 20.00 15.54 -4.57
N LEU A 60 19.99 15.49 -5.90
CA LEU A 60 21.02 16.08 -6.73
C LEU A 60 20.55 17.46 -7.16
N THR A 61 21.43 18.44 -7.03
CA THR A 61 21.20 19.78 -7.55
C THR A 61 22.51 20.36 -8.04
N TYR A 62 22.39 21.39 -8.87
CA TYR A 62 23.51 22.06 -9.48
C TYR A 62 24.03 23.21 -8.60
N ALA A 63 25.29 23.12 -8.13
CA ALA A 63 25.92 24.13 -7.27
C ALA A 63 27.38 24.47 -7.67
N PRO A 64 27.81 25.75 -7.55
CA PRO A 64 29.20 26.16 -7.81
C PRO A 64 30.26 25.40 -6.99
N CYS A 65 31.42 25.14 -7.62
CA CYS A 65 32.56 24.46 -6.99
C CYS A 65 33.06 25.25 -5.75
N GLY A 66 33.18 24.58 -4.61
CA GLY A 66 33.64 25.20 -3.35
C GLY A 66 32.53 25.71 -2.42
N MET A 67 31.27 25.57 -2.81
CA MET A 67 30.13 25.91 -1.97
C MET A 67 30.01 24.95 -0.78
N LYS A 68 29.96 25.49 0.45
CA LYS A 68 29.89 24.72 1.69
C LYS A 68 28.48 24.25 2.07
N GLN A 69 27.45 24.91 1.56
CA GLN A 69 26.04 24.58 1.79
C GLN A 69 25.29 24.68 0.47
N VAL A 70 24.69 23.58 0.05
CA VAL A 70 23.92 23.48 -1.20
C VAL A 70 22.46 23.33 -0.86
N THR A 71 21.66 24.35 -1.16
CA THR A 71 20.22 24.33 -0.90
C THR A 71 19.49 23.57 -1.99
N LEU A 72 18.65 22.59 -1.60
CA LEU A 72 17.77 21.87 -2.52
C LEU A 72 16.35 22.38 -2.34
N VAL A 73 15.73 22.88 -3.41
CA VAL A 73 14.30 23.23 -3.40
C VAL A 73 13.50 21.94 -3.17
N GLY A 74 12.72 21.89 -2.08
CA GLY A 74 12.01 20.67 -1.65
C GLY A 74 12.89 19.65 -0.90
N GLY A 75 14.13 20.00 -0.53
CA GLY A 75 15.00 19.16 0.29
C GLY A 75 14.66 19.17 1.78
N ASP A 76 14.21 20.32 2.29
CA ASP A 76 13.84 20.50 3.71
C ASP A 76 12.38 20.06 3.99
N GLU A 77 11.46 20.33 3.05
CA GLU A 77 10.08 19.84 3.12
C GLU A 77 9.90 18.58 2.27
N LYS A 78 9.86 17.42 2.92
CA LYS A 78 9.44 16.16 2.29
C LYS A 78 7.94 16.21 1.97
N ARG A 79 7.57 16.81 0.85
CA ARG A 79 6.23 16.68 0.31
C ARG A 79 6.09 15.32 -0.36
N ALA A 80 5.13 14.56 0.11
CA ALA A 80 4.79 13.26 -0.43
C ALA A 80 3.33 12.93 -0.19
N PHE A 81 2.87 11.89 -0.86
CA PHE A 81 1.62 11.22 -0.55
C PHE A 81 1.87 9.71 -0.42
N THR A 82 1.00 9.01 0.30
CA THR A 82 1.07 7.55 0.37
C THR A 82 0.20 6.96 -0.73
N VAL A 83 0.71 5.97 -1.46
CA VAL A 83 -0.08 5.15 -2.38
C VAL A 83 -0.18 3.75 -1.83
N LEU A 84 -1.39 3.24 -1.72
CA LEU A 84 -1.65 1.82 -1.49
C LEU A 84 -1.79 1.13 -2.84
N VAL A 85 -0.93 0.15 -3.07
CA VAL A 85 -0.88 -0.69 -4.27
C VAL A 85 -1.31 -2.10 -3.90
N ALA A 86 -2.14 -2.72 -4.73
CA ALA A 86 -2.55 -4.10 -4.53
C ALA A 86 -2.58 -4.87 -5.85
N VAL A 87 -2.13 -6.12 -5.79
CA VAL A 87 -2.04 -7.03 -6.94
C VAL A 87 -2.63 -8.38 -6.53
N ALA A 88 -3.47 -8.94 -7.39
CA ALA A 88 -3.94 -10.31 -7.23
C ALA A 88 -2.90 -11.32 -7.73
N SER A 89 -2.93 -12.55 -7.21
CA SER A 89 -1.96 -13.59 -7.58
C SER A 89 -2.01 -13.98 -9.06
N ASN A 90 -3.10 -13.66 -9.79
CA ASN A 90 -3.20 -13.84 -11.24
C ASN A 90 -2.54 -12.70 -12.05
N GLY A 91 -1.91 -11.73 -11.39
CA GLY A 91 -1.26 -10.57 -12.00
C GLY A 91 -2.16 -9.35 -12.22
N SER A 92 -3.44 -9.40 -11.82
CA SER A 92 -4.35 -8.26 -11.94
C SER A 92 -3.98 -7.16 -10.95
N LEU A 93 -3.79 -5.94 -11.45
CA LEU A 93 -3.60 -4.74 -10.63
C LEU A 93 -4.96 -4.21 -10.17
N LEU A 94 -5.09 -3.92 -8.87
CA LEU A 94 -6.25 -3.23 -8.32
C LEU A 94 -6.05 -1.70 -8.43
N PRO A 95 -7.15 -0.92 -8.50
CA PRO A 95 -7.05 0.54 -8.48
C PRO A 95 -6.27 1.06 -7.26
N PHE A 96 -5.52 2.14 -7.45
CA PHE A 96 -4.74 2.75 -6.37
C PHE A 96 -5.62 3.55 -5.41
N GLN A 97 -5.22 3.58 -4.13
CA GLN A 97 -5.64 4.62 -3.19
C GLN A 97 -4.45 5.54 -2.94
N ALA A 98 -4.61 6.83 -3.22
CA ALA A 98 -3.63 7.85 -2.95
C ALA A 98 -4.11 8.72 -1.78
N ILE A 99 -3.30 8.79 -0.72
CA ILE A 99 -3.59 9.45 0.56
C ILE A 99 -2.71 10.69 0.68
N TYR A 100 -3.34 11.84 0.65
CA TYR A 100 -2.71 13.16 0.71
C TYR A 100 -2.75 13.70 2.14
N GLU A 101 -1.73 14.47 2.51
CA GLU A 101 -1.74 15.19 3.77
C GLU A 101 -2.88 16.22 3.81
N GLY A 102 -3.65 16.23 4.90
CA GLY A 102 -4.61 17.29 5.18
C GLY A 102 -5.95 16.79 5.72
N LYS A 103 -6.81 17.74 6.10
CA LYS A 103 -8.06 17.47 6.83
C LYS A 103 -9.33 17.43 5.97
N THR A 104 -9.23 17.84 4.71
CA THR A 104 -10.40 17.99 3.82
C THR A 104 -10.07 17.60 2.39
N GLN A 105 -11.11 17.41 1.57
CA GLN A 105 -10.98 17.10 0.14
C GLN A 105 -10.17 18.15 -0.64
N ARG A 106 -10.08 19.39 -0.15
CA ARG A 106 -9.25 20.44 -0.77
C ARG A 106 -7.75 20.15 -0.73
N SER A 107 -7.34 19.19 0.09
CA SER A 107 -5.94 18.73 0.19
C SER A 107 -5.59 17.67 -0.87
N CYS A 108 -6.61 17.09 -1.51
CA CYS A 108 -6.45 16.19 -2.65
C CYS A 108 -6.31 16.97 -3.97
N PRO A 109 -5.84 16.33 -5.05
CA PRO A 109 -5.84 16.94 -6.38
C PRO A 109 -7.21 17.48 -6.78
N SER A 110 -7.22 18.65 -7.40
CA SER A 110 -8.44 19.30 -7.87
C SER A 110 -9.14 18.45 -8.93
N SER A 111 -10.47 18.45 -8.94
CA SER A 111 -11.27 17.87 -10.04
C SER A 111 -11.03 18.52 -11.40
N LYS A 112 -10.39 19.71 -11.42
CA LYS A 112 -9.98 20.42 -12.64
C LYS A 112 -8.55 20.09 -13.06
N ALA A 113 -7.82 19.26 -12.31
CA ALA A 113 -6.45 18.91 -12.64
C ALA A 113 -6.42 18.04 -13.92
N PRO A 114 -5.39 18.18 -14.76
CA PRO A 114 -5.19 17.27 -15.90
C PRO A 114 -5.15 15.81 -15.45
N GLY A 115 -5.85 14.92 -16.16
CA GLY A 115 -5.87 13.49 -15.84
C GLY A 115 -6.82 13.07 -14.70
N TYR A 116 -7.53 14.01 -14.05
CA TYR A 116 -8.40 13.69 -12.91
C TYR A 116 -9.52 12.72 -13.32
N ASN A 117 -10.21 13.01 -14.42
CA ASN A 117 -11.35 12.20 -14.85
C ASN A 117 -10.92 10.79 -15.27
N GLU A 118 -9.76 10.68 -15.91
CA GLU A 118 -9.15 9.41 -16.30
C GLU A 118 -8.79 8.57 -15.08
N LEU A 119 -8.17 9.18 -14.05
CA LEU A 119 -7.87 8.50 -12.78
C LEU A 119 -9.13 7.97 -12.09
N ILE A 120 -10.17 8.80 -11.97
CA ILE A 120 -11.43 8.39 -11.35
C ILE A 120 -12.12 7.28 -12.16
N LYS A 121 -12.07 7.35 -13.49
CA LYS A 121 -12.61 6.31 -14.37
C LYS A 121 -11.87 4.97 -14.22
N LEU A 122 -10.57 5.00 -13.92
CA LEU A 122 -9.76 3.83 -13.59
C LEU A 122 -10.03 3.29 -12.16
N GLY A 123 -10.91 3.94 -11.39
CA GLY A 123 -11.25 3.54 -10.03
C GLY A 123 -10.27 4.02 -8.96
N VAL A 124 -9.29 4.87 -9.32
CA VAL A 124 -8.33 5.43 -8.36
C VAL A 124 -9.07 6.27 -7.33
N ARG A 125 -8.72 6.08 -6.05
CA ARG A 125 -9.29 6.85 -4.94
C ARG A 125 -8.28 7.90 -4.48
N LEU A 126 -8.73 9.15 -4.42
CA LEU A 126 -7.97 10.28 -3.92
C LEU A 126 -8.53 10.69 -2.56
N GLU A 127 -7.81 10.35 -1.51
CA GLU A 127 -8.24 10.54 -0.12
C GLU A 127 -7.29 11.49 0.62
N PHE A 128 -7.81 12.19 1.61
CA PHE A 128 -7.00 12.96 2.55
C PHE A 128 -6.86 12.14 3.84
N SER A 129 -5.69 12.19 4.46
CA SER A 129 -5.40 11.41 5.69
C SER A 129 -6.29 11.79 6.87
N GLY A 130 -6.81 13.02 6.89
CA GLY A 130 -7.50 13.58 8.05
C GLY A 130 -6.54 14.11 9.12
N THR A 131 -5.23 14.05 8.88
CA THR A 131 -4.17 14.42 9.83
C THR A 131 -3.24 15.47 9.23
N SER A 132 -2.21 15.86 9.98
CA SER A 132 -1.08 16.67 9.50
C SER A 132 0.05 15.80 8.91
N THR A 133 -0.27 14.59 8.47
CA THR A 133 0.67 13.69 7.77
C THR A 133 -0.01 13.10 6.56
N TYR A 134 0.72 12.54 5.60
CA TYR A 134 0.16 11.84 4.44
C TYR A 134 0.01 10.32 4.65
N TRP A 135 0.12 9.86 5.90
CA TRP A 135 0.14 8.43 6.19
C TRP A 135 -1.25 7.82 6.18
N SER A 136 -1.31 6.53 5.79
CA SER A 136 -2.51 5.73 6.01
C SER A 136 -2.82 5.61 7.50
N ASN A 137 -4.08 5.40 7.81
CA ASN A 137 -4.60 5.15 9.14
C ASN A 137 -5.78 4.20 9.08
N GLN A 138 -6.39 3.90 10.23
CA GLN A 138 -7.52 2.99 10.31
C GLN A 138 -8.64 3.32 9.31
N LYS A 139 -9.05 4.59 9.24
CA LYS A 139 -10.15 5.03 8.39
C LYS A 139 -9.83 4.87 6.90
N THR A 140 -8.62 5.25 6.49
CA THR A 140 -8.22 5.10 5.07
C THR A 140 -8.05 3.63 4.70
N MET A 141 -7.62 2.76 5.61
CA MET A 141 -7.57 1.31 5.36
C MET A 141 -8.96 0.69 5.24
N GLU A 142 -9.91 1.06 6.10
CA GLU A 142 -11.31 0.64 5.96
C GLU A 142 -11.89 1.13 4.62
N ALA A 143 -11.65 2.39 4.26
CA ALA A 143 -12.08 2.95 2.99
C ALA A 143 -11.45 2.22 1.79
N TRP A 144 -10.19 1.80 1.87
CA TRP A 144 -9.56 0.99 0.83
C TRP A 144 -10.25 -0.37 0.69
N VAL A 145 -10.52 -1.04 1.81
CA VAL A 145 -11.21 -2.34 1.79
C VAL A 145 -12.59 -2.21 1.14
N ASP A 146 -13.38 -1.24 1.57
CA ASP A 146 -14.76 -1.06 1.10
C ASP A 146 -14.85 -0.58 -0.35
N ASN A 147 -13.95 0.30 -0.78
CA ASN A 147 -14.08 0.99 -2.06
C ASN A 147 -13.22 0.43 -3.18
N ILE A 148 -12.25 -0.44 -2.86
CA ILE A 148 -11.32 -1.03 -3.83
C ILE A 148 -11.29 -2.55 -3.71
N LEU A 149 -10.92 -3.09 -2.54
CA LEU A 149 -10.72 -4.54 -2.38
C LEU A 149 -12.01 -5.33 -2.57
N VAL A 150 -13.07 -4.98 -1.83
CA VAL A 150 -14.33 -5.73 -1.85
C VAL A 150 -15.01 -5.67 -3.23
N PRO A 151 -15.14 -4.50 -3.89
CA PRO A 151 -15.67 -4.44 -5.25
C PRO A 151 -14.90 -5.31 -6.24
N TYR A 152 -13.56 -5.33 -6.14
CA TYR A 152 -12.73 -6.20 -6.96
C TYR A 152 -13.04 -7.68 -6.69
N LEU A 153 -13.04 -8.11 -5.43
CA LEU A 153 -13.29 -9.50 -5.05
C LEU A 153 -14.68 -9.97 -5.51
N GLU A 154 -15.72 -9.16 -5.31
CA GLU A 154 -17.09 -9.53 -5.74
C GLU A 154 -17.19 -9.65 -7.27
N ALA A 155 -16.55 -8.75 -8.01
CA ALA A 155 -16.48 -8.85 -9.48
C ALA A 155 -15.76 -10.14 -9.93
N GLN A 156 -14.65 -10.49 -9.29
CA GLN A 156 -13.92 -11.73 -9.58
C GLN A 156 -14.72 -12.98 -9.22
N LYS A 157 -15.40 -13.00 -8.06
CA LYS A 157 -16.28 -14.11 -7.67
C LYS A 157 -17.37 -14.33 -8.71
N LEU A 158 -18.03 -13.26 -9.15
CA LEU A 158 -19.06 -13.33 -10.19
C LEU A 158 -18.50 -13.88 -11.50
N ALA A 159 -17.36 -13.35 -11.97
CA ALA A 159 -16.72 -13.79 -13.22
C ALA A 159 -16.29 -15.27 -13.18
N LEU A 160 -15.90 -15.77 -12.01
CA LEU A 160 -15.49 -17.15 -11.79
C LEU A 160 -16.66 -18.09 -11.46
N GLY A 161 -17.91 -17.59 -11.42
CA GLY A 161 -19.08 -18.38 -11.04
C GLY A 161 -19.05 -18.86 -9.58
N ARG A 162 -18.35 -18.15 -8.70
CA ARG A 162 -18.22 -18.49 -7.28
C ARG A 162 -19.33 -17.85 -6.46
N PRO A 163 -19.76 -18.48 -5.35
CA PRO A 163 -20.77 -17.90 -4.48
C PRO A 163 -20.23 -16.65 -3.76
N PRO A 164 -21.09 -15.71 -3.33
CA PRO A 164 -20.67 -14.53 -2.53
C PRO A 164 -19.92 -14.90 -1.25
N SER A 165 -20.22 -16.08 -0.68
CA SER A 165 -19.56 -16.65 0.50
C SER A 165 -18.15 -17.20 0.24
N GLN A 166 -17.70 -17.28 -1.01
CA GLN A 166 -16.36 -17.72 -1.38
C GLN A 166 -15.31 -16.92 -0.59
N LYS A 167 -14.39 -17.64 0.05
CA LYS A 167 -13.30 -17.01 0.80
C LYS A 167 -12.26 -16.41 -0.15
N SER A 168 -11.65 -15.33 0.31
CA SER A 168 -10.56 -14.61 -0.34
C SER A 168 -9.41 -14.46 0.64
N LEU A 169 -8.19 -14.40 0.13
CA LEU A 169 -6.98 -14.24 0.94
C LEU A 169 -6.43 -12.83 0.77
N LEU A 170 -6.20 -12.14 1.88
CA LEU A 170 -5.53 -10.85 1.91
C LEU A 170 -4.20 -10.99 2.65
N LEU A 171 -3.10 -10.66 1.98
CA LEU A 171 -1.76 -10.65 2.54
C LEU A 171 -1.29 -9.21 2.73
N TRP A 172 -1.02 -8.86 3.98
CA TRP A 172 -0.47 -7.56 4.40
C TRP A 172 0.85 -7.72 5.14
N ASP A 173 1.62 -6.65 5.26
CA ASP A 173 2.72 -6.58 6.22
C ASP A 173 2.19 -6.50 7.68
N ILE A 174 3.08 -6.63 8.65
CA ILE A 174 2.72 -6.53 10.08
C ILE A 174 2.75 -5.10 10.62
N TRP A 175 2.42 -4.10 9.81
CA TRP A 175 2.31 -2.72 10.27
C TRP A 175 1.24 -2.59 11.38
N SER A 176 1.43 -1.62 12.29
CA SER A 176 0.67 -1.50 13.54
C SER A 176 -0.83 -1.34 13.34
N VAL A 177 -1.26 -0.64 12.29
CA VAL A 177 -2.68 -0.48 11.94
C VAL A 177 -3.25 -1.78 11.39
N HIS A 178 -2.57 -2.43 10.44
CA HIS A 178 -3.01 -3.72 9.87
C HIS A 178 -3.25 -4.77 10.95
N ARG A 179 -2.32 -4.88 11.91
CA ARG A 179 -2.39 -5.88 12.99
C ARG A 179 -3.26 -5.45 14.18
N SER A 180 -3.77 -4.22 14.19
CA SER A 180 -4.54 -3.68 15.31
C SER A 180 -5.78 -4.54 15.59
N GLN A 181 -6.20 -4.59 16.87
CA GLN A 181 -7.44 -5.29 17.21
C GLN A 181 -8.65 -4.61 16.55
N GLU A 182 -8.62 -3.30 16.39
CA GLU A 182 -9.65 -2.51 15.72
C GLU A 182 -9.83 -2.97 14.28
N MET A 183 -8.76 -2.94 13.47
CA MET A 183 -8.79 -3.39 12.08
C MET A 183 -9.23 -4.85 11.94
N ARG A 184 -8.68 -5.75 12.76
CA ARG A 184 -9.03 -7.17 12.71
C ARG A 184 -10.49 -7.41 13.09
N SER A 185 -11.00 -6.73 14.11
CA SER A 185 -12.41 -6.86 14.53
C SER A 185 -13.35 -6.30 13.47
N TRP A 186 -12.99 -5.15 12.89
CA TRP A 186 -13.76 -4.53 11.82
C TRP A 186 -13.82 -5.41 10.58
N LEU A 187 -12.68 -5.98 10.15
CA LEU A 187 -12.63 -6.84 8.97
C LEU A 187 -13.44 -8.13 9.20
N ALA A 188 -13.31 -8.76 10.37
CA ALA A 188 -14.06 -9.96 10.71
C ALA A 188 -15.58 -9.70 10.78
N LYS A 189 -16.00 -8.52 11.24
CA LYS A 189 -17.40 -8.14 11.35
C LYS A 189 -18.03 -7.79 10.00
N ASN A 190 -17.35 -6.95 9.21
CA ASN A 190 -17.93 -6.37 7.99
C ASN A 190 -17.62 -7.23 6.75
N HIS A 191 -16.48 -7.91 6.73
CA HIS A 191 -15.99 -8.69 5.58
C HIS A 191 -15.54 -10.10 5.98
N PRO A 192 -16.43 -10.94 6.55
CA PRO A 192 -16.09 -12.25 7.13
C PRO A 192 -15.56 -13.28 6.13
N ASN A 193 -15.63 -12.98 4.83
CA ASN A 193 -15.11 -13.84 3.76
C ASN A 193 -13.68 -13.50 3.36
N ILE A 194 -13.09 -12.46 3.94
CA ILE A 194 -11.68 -12.10 3.74
C ILE A 194 -10.87 -12.71 4.87
N ILE A 195 -9.97 -13.62 4.53
CA ILE A 195 -9.02 -14.22 5.45
C ILE A 195 -7.74 -13.38 5.40
N LEU A 196 -7.37 -12.79 6.53
CA LEU A 196 -6.18 -11.96 6.66
C LEU A 196 -4.98 -12.80 7.09
N VAL A 197 -3.90 -12.75 6.31
CA VAL A 197 -2.59 -13.33 6.60
C VAL A 197 -1.53 -12.22 6.55
N TYR A 198 -0.44 -12.42 7.30
CA TYR A 198 0.64 -11.46 7.38
C TYR A 198 1.94 -12.00 6.81
N VAL A 199 2.69 -11.13 6.13
CA VAL A 199 4.11 -11.35 5.85
C VAL A 199 4.85 -11.33 7.19
N PRO A 200 5.73 -12.31 7.48
CA PRO A 200 6.50 -12.30 8.72
C PRO A 200 7.33 -11.02 8.88
N GLY A 201 7.46 -10.56 10.13
CA GLY A 201 8.19 -9.33 10.43
C GLY A 201 9.66 -9.40 9.99
N GLY A 202 10.12 -8.37 9.28
CA GLY A 202 11.50 -8.32 8.77
C GLY A 202 11.80 -9.33 7.66
N CYS A 203 10.76 -9.87 7.02
CA CYS A 203 10.85 -10.81 5.90
C CYS A 203 10.17 -10.27 4.62
N THR A 204 10.05 -8.94 4.52
CA THR A 204 9.58 -8.18 3.34
C THR A 204 10.75 -7.78 2.45
#